data_AF-A0A7G1I912-F1
#
_entry.id   AF-A0A7G1I912-F1
#
_cell.length_a   1.000
_cell.length_b   1.000
_cell.length_c   1.000
_cell.angle_alpha   90.00
_cell.angle_beta   90.00
_cell.angle_gamma   90.00
#
_symmetry.space_group_name_H-M   'P 1'
#
loop_
_entity.id
_entity.type
_entity.pdbx_description
1 polymer ?
#
loop_
_entity_poly.entity_id
_entity_poly.type
_entity_poly.pdbx_seq_one_letter_code
_entity_poly.pdbx_strand_id
1 'polypeptide(L)'
;MTYDLAAHNNLHSEQGAREGEHPGRSRNPVIKIHDIAWLEFEKPDLNRAGAFAQAFGFAVSARTPDELQLRGADAASPCILIRRGHRSRLVGAAFTAQDKDDLLRLSDATGRTLSGCPTRSAVSPST
;
A
#
# COMPACT_ATOMS: atom_id res chain seq x y z
N MET A 1 20.02 -19.42 -22.32
CA MET A 1 18.67 -19.05 -21.85
C MET A 1 18.47 -19.70 -20.50
N THR A 2 18.89 -19.05 -19.42
CA THR A 2 18.84 -19.61 -18.07
C THR A 2 17.69 -18.90 -17.36
N TYR A 3 16.64 -19.64 -17.03
CA TYR A 3 15.46 -19.09 -16.37
C TYR A 3 15.82 -18.77 -14.92
N ASP A 4 15.55 -17.53 -14.53
CA ASP A 4 15.66 -17.00 -13.17
C ASP A 4 14.61 -17.67 -12.26
N LEU A 5 14.94 -18.87 -11.77
CA LEU A 5 14.16 -19.60 -10.75
C LEU A 5 14.48 -19.15 -9.32
N ALA A 6 15.34 -18.14 -9.13
CA ALA A 6 15.85 -17.75 -7.82
C ALA A 6 15.11 -16.56 -7.18
N ALA A 7 14.30 -15.82 -7.94
CA ALA A 7 13.69 -14.58 -7.49
C ALA A 7 12.71 -14.72 -6.29
N HIS A 8 12.24 -15.93 -5.96
CA HIS A 8 11.20 -16.14 -4.95
C HIS A 8 11.62 -17.02 -3.75
N ASN A 9 12.82 -17.60 -3.75
CA ASN A 9 13.23 -18.59 -2.72
C ASN A 9 13.54 -18.00 -1.33
N ASN A 10 13.59 -16.68 -1.18
CA ASN A 10 13.84 -15.98 0.09
C ASN A 10 12.79 -14.91 0.41
N LEU A 11 11.59 -15.01 -0.18
CA LEU A 11 10.49 -14.11 0.15
C LEU A 11 9.68 -14.57 1.37
N HIS A 12 9.87 -15.82 1.80
CA HIS A 12 9.34 -16.32 3.06
C HIS A 12 10.31 -15.96 4.19
N SER A 13 9.78 -15.50 5.32
CA SER A 13 10.57 -15.41 6.54
C SER A 13 11.07 -16.81 6.89
N GLU A 14 12.38 -17.04 6.78
CA GLU A 14 13.05 -18.31 7.13
C GLU A 14 12.86 -18.70 8.60
N GLN A 15 12.41 -17.75 9.42
CA GLN A 15 12.27 -17.88 10.88
C GLN A 15 10.86 -18.35 11.30
N GLY A 16 9.93 -18.53 10.36
CA GLY A 16 8.53 -18.87 10.68
C GLY A 16 7.85 -17.81 11.55
N ALA A 17 6.64 -18.12 12.04
CA ALA A 17 5.97 -17.29 13.03
C ALA A 17 6.60 -17.53 14.41
N ARG A 18 6.94 -16.47 15.14
CA ARG A 18 7.45 -16.60 16.51
C ARG A 18 6.31 -16.84 17.49
N GLU A 19 6.60 -17.58 18.56
CA GLU A 19 5.64 -17.78 19.64
C GLU A 19 5.19 -16.43 20.21
N GLY A 20 3.87 -16.20 20.28
CA GLY A 20 3.27 -14.96 20.76
C GLY A 20 3.30 -13.77 19.78
N GLU A 21 3.86 -13.92 18.57
CA GLU A 21 3.89 -12.85 17.56
C GLU A 21 2.49 -12.46 17.06
N HIS A 22 1.58 -13.43 17.07
CA HIS A 22 0.19 -13.25 16.68
C HIS A 22 -0.72 -13.50 17.89
N PRO A 23 -0.83 -12.54 18.83
CA PRO A 23 -1.69 -12.67 20.02
C PRO A 23 -3.20 -12.67 19.66
N GLY A 24 -3.54 -12.74 18.37
CA GLY A 24 -4.89 -12.62 17.86
C GLY A 24 -5.36 -11.17 17.88
N ARG A 25 -6.68 -11.00 17.77
CA ARG A 25 -7.31 -9.68 17.79
C ARG A 25 -7.18 -9.07 19.18
N SER A 26 -6.76 -7.79 19.26
CA SER A 26 -6.80 -7.04 20.51
C SER A 26 -8.20 -7.08 21.11
N ARG A 27 -8.28 -7.32 22.43
CA ARG A 27 -9.54 -7.36 23.18
C ARG A 27 -10.19 -5.98 23.33
N ASN A 28 -9.38 -4.92 23.28
CA ASN A 28 -9.83 -3.54 23.38
C ASN A 28 -9.04 -2.66 22.38
N PRO A 29 -9.35 -2.71 21.09
CA PRO A 29 -8.66 -1.90 20.09
C PRO A 29 -9.10 -0.43 20.17
N VAL A 30 -8.18 0.51 19.93
CA VAL A 30 -8.49 1.96 19.86
C VAL A 30 -9.54 2.24 18.77
N ILE A 31 -9.31 1.67 17.59
CA ILE A 31 -10.27 1.66 16.47
C ILE A 31 -10.21 0.31 15.75
N LYS A 32 -11.22 0.03 14.92
CA LYS A 32 -11.20 -1.08 13.96
C LYS A 32 -10.97 -0.50 12.56
N ILE A 33 -9.98 -1.05 11.87
CA ILE A 33 -9.79 -0.75 10.44
C ILE A 33 -10.90 -1.48 9.66
N HIS A 34 -11.54 -0.76 8.73
CA HIS A 34 -12.55 -1.30 7.82
C HIS A 34 -11.88 -2.09 6.69
N ASP A 35 -10.86 -1.50 6.06
CA ASP A 35 -10.16 -2.11 4.93
C ASP A 35 -8.73 -1.57 4.77
N ILE A 36 -7.90 -2.25 3.97
CA ILE A 36 -6.67 -1.70 3.44
C ILE A 36 -7.05 -0.78 2.28
N ALA A 37 -6.68 0.49 2.38
CA ALA A 37 -6.96 1.46 1.33
C ALA A 37 -5.94 1.33 0.19
N TRP A 38 -4.64 1.32 0.52
CA TRP A 38 -3.57 1.08 -0.46
C TRP A 38 -2.24 0.75 0.21
N LEU A 39 -1.31 0.24 -0.59
CA LEU A 39 0.10 0.06 -0.21
C LEU A 39 1.00 1.08 -0.93
N GLU A 40 2.04 1.54 -0.25
CA GLU A 40 3.01 2.50 -0.80
C GLU A 40 4.39 1.87 -0.93
N PHE A 41 4.97 1.98 -2.13
CA PHE A 41 6.31 1.48 -2.43
C PHE A 41 7.18 2.58 -3.01
N GLU A 42 8.49 2.42 -2.82
CA GLU A 42 9.48 3.11 -3.61
C GLU A 42 10.11 2.15 -4.61
N LYS A 43 10.37 2.64 -5.83
CA LYS A 43 11.13 1.93 -6.86
C LYS A 43 12.06 2.91 -7.60
N PRO A 44 13.30 2.49 -7.95
CA PRO A 44 14.22 3.33 -8.73
C PRO A 44 13.79 3.52 -10.18
N ASP A 45 13.07 2.54 -10.73
CA ASP A 45 12.62 2.53 -12.12
C ASP A 45 11.10 2.26 -12.18
N LEU A 46 10.33 3.32 -12.44
CA LEU A 46 8.88 3.24 -12.57
C LEU A 46 8.43 2.60 -13.88
N ASN A 47 9.25 2.60 -14.94
CA ASN A 47 8.93 1.89 -16.18
C ASN A 47 8.92 0.39 -15.93
N ARG A 48 9.98 -0.12 -15.29
CA ARG A 48 10.09 -1.54 -14.95
C ARG A 48 9.03 -1.96 -13.94
N ALA A 49 8.77 -1.12 -12.92
CA ALA A 49 7.70 -1.39 -11.97
C ALA A 49 6.33 -1.46 -12.63
N GLY A 50 6.03 -0.55 -13.57
CA GLY A 50 4.78 -0.56 -14.33
C GLY A 50 4.62 -1.77 -15.23
N ALA A 51 5.67 -2.14 -15.97
CA ALA A 51 5.66 -3.33 -16.82
C ALA A 51 5.39 -4.61 -16.01
N PHE A 52 6.04 -4.75 -14.85
CA PHE A 52 5.78 -5.86 -13.94
C PHE A 52 4.34 -5.85 -13.42
N ALA A 53 3.85 -4.70 -12.94
CA ALA A 53 2.50 -4.59 -12.40
C ALA A 53 1.43 -4.96 -13.43
N GLN A 54 1.59 -4.51 -14.68
CA GLN A 54 0.71 -4.88 -15.78
C GLN A 54 0.77 -6.38 -16.08
N ALA A 55 1.97 -6.97 -16.12
CA ALA A 55 2.13 -8.41 -16.31
C ALA A 55 1.50 -9.23 -15.17
N PHE A 56 1.51 -8.70 -13.94
CA PHE A 56 0.82 -9.31 -12.80
C PHE A 56 -0.71 -9.19 -12.88
N GLY A 57 -1.23 -8.25 -13.66
CA GLY A 57 -2.68 -8.03 -13.85
C GLY A 57 -3.23 -6.75 -13.21
N PHE A 58 -2.37 -5.85 -12.71
CA PHE A 58 -2.81 -4.52 -12.29
C PHE A 58 -3.03 -3.60 -13.49
N ALA A 59 -4.01 -2.72 -13.39
CA ALA A 59 -4.23 -1.62 -14.32
C ALA A 59 -3.56 -0.34 -13.80
N VAL A 60 -2.97 0.44 -14.71
CA VAL A 60 -2.42 1.77 -14.39
C VAL A 60 -3.57 2.77 -14.37
N SER A 61 -3.86 3.36 -13.21
CA SER A 61 -4.90 4.38 -13.07
C SER A 61 -4.38 5.79 -13.32
N ALA A 62 -3.13 6.07 -12.91
CA ALA A 62 -2.45 7.33 -13.15
C ALA A 62 -0.95 7.14 -13.21
N ARG A 63 -0.28 8.01 -13.95
CA ARG A 63 1.17 8.00 -14.10
C ARG A 63 1.73 9.41 -14.26
N THR A 64 2.78 9.69 -13.51
CA THR A 64 3.63 10.87 -13.62
C THR A 64 5.11 10.43 -13.71
N PRO A 65 6.07 11.34 -13.91
CA PRO A 65 7.49 11.00 -13.89
C PRO A 65 7.97 10.41 -12.55
N ASP A 66 7.29 10.74 -11.45
CA ASP A 66 7.72 10.42 -10.08
C ASP A 66 6.74 9.52 -9.32
N GLU A 67 5.56 9.25 -9.87
CA GLU A 67 4.54 8.40 -9.25
C GLU A 67 3.80 7.53 -10.27
N LEU A 68 3.53 6.30 -9.87
CA LEU A 68 2.70 5.35 -10.58
C LEU A 68 1.60 4.86 -9.64
N GLN A 69 0.35 5.00 -10.07
CA GLN A 69 -0.82 4.51 -9.34
C GLN A 69 -1.42 3.31 -10.06
N LEU A 70 -1.69 2.27 -9.28
CA LEU A 70 -2.16 0.98 -9.77
C LEU A 70 -3.45 0.61 -9.04
N ARG A 71 -4.36 -0.01 -9.78
CA ARG A 71 -5.61 -0.55 -9.25
C ARG A 71 -5.80 -1.98 -9.73
N GLY A 72 -6.70 -2.71 -9.06
CA GLY A 72 -7.18 -4.00 -9.51
C GLY A 72 -7.98 -3.93 -10.82
N ALA A 73 -8.62 -5.04 -11.19
CA ALA A 73 -9.43 -5.10 -12.40
C ALA A 73 -10.64 -4.15 -12.34
N ASP A 74 -11.22 -3.96 -11.15
CA ASP A 74 -12.39 -3.11 -10.95
C ASP A 74 -12.09 -1.62 -11.08
N ALA A 75 -13.13 -0.83 -11.31
CA ALA A 75 -13.04 0.63 -11.47
C ALA A 75 -12.71 1.41 -10.18
N ALA A 76 -12.25 0.72 -9.13
CA ALA A 76 -12.05 1.25 -7.81
C ALA A 76 -10.83 2.17 -7.69
N SER A 77 -10.71 2.79 -6.51
CA SER A 77 -9.54 3.57 -6.10
C SER A 77 -8.24 2.78 -6.23
N PRO A 78 -7.09 3.46 -6.42
CA PRO A 78 -5.79 2.79 -6.48
C PRO A 78 -5.52 1.97 -5.21
N CYS A 79 -5.05 0.74 -5.38
CA CYS A 79 -4.66 -0.15 -4.29
C CYS A 79 -3.14 -0.20 -4.07
N ILE A 80 -2.34 0.28 -5.04
CA ILE A 80 -0.89 0.41 -4.91
C ILE A 80 -0.43 1.77 -5.46
N LEU A 81 0.41 2.45 -4.69
CA LEU A 81 1.15 3.64 -5.11
C LEU A 81 2.63 3.28 -5.15
N ILE A 82 3.30 3.64 -6.24
CA ILE A 82 4.74 3.47 -6.38
C ILE A 82 5.35 4.84 -6.67
N ARG A 83 6.18 5.33 -5.75
CA ARG A 83 6.95 6.56 -5.92
C ARG A 83 8.36 6.26 -6.36
N ARG A 84 8.95 7.19 -7.12
CA ARG A 84 10.35 7.10 -7.49
C ARG A 84 11.22 7.30 -6.25
N GLY A 85 12.14 6.38 -6.02
CA GLY A 85 13.05 6.42 -4.87
C GLY A 85 14.37 5.74 -5.17
N HIS A 86 15.39 5.95 -4.34
CA HIS A 86 16.73 5.44 -4.61
C HIS A 86 16.87 3.91 -4.46
N ARG A 87 15.95 3.27 -3.73
CA ARG A 87 15.95 1.83 -3.47
C ARG A 87 14.53 1.27 -3.50
N SER A 88 14.42 -0.02 -3.83
CA SER A 88 13.15 -0.74 -3.73
C SER A 88 12.78 -1.01 -2.28
N ARG A 89 11.65 -0.49 -1.79
CA ARG A 89 11.11 -0.82 -0.46
C ARG A 89 9.60 -0.60 -0.34
N LEU A 90 8.97 -1.27 0.62
CA LEU A 90 7.65 -0.89 1.13
C LEU A 90 7.83 0.32 2.05
N VAL A 91 7.13 1.41 1.76
CA VAL A 91 7.14 2.64 2.56
C VAL A 91 6.09 2.57 3.65
N GLY A 92 4.91 2.05 3.32
CA GLY A 92 3.81 1.95 4.28
C GLY A 92 2.53 1.41 3.66
N ALA A 93 1.47 1.47 4.46
CA ALA A 93 0.12 1.13 4.06
C ALA A 93 -0.84 2.19 4.61
N ALA A 94 -1.87 2.47 3.84
CA ALA A 94 -3.01 3.27 4.28
C ALA A 94 -4.20 2.36 4.54
N PHE A 95 -4.99 2.74 5.54
CA PHE A 95 -6.13 1.97 6.02
C PHE A 95 -7.36 2.86 6.03
N THR A 96 -8.50 2.28 5.68
CA THR A 96 -9.81 2.94 5.77
C THR A 96 -10.32 2.78 7.20
N ALA A 97 -10.49 3.89 7.91
CA ALA A 97 -11.26 3.94 9.15
C ALA A 97 -12.77 3.90 8.84
N GLN A 98 -13.60 3.52 9.81
CA GLN A 98 -15.04 3.47 9.61
C GLN A 98 -15.63 4.86 9.31
N ASP A 99 -15.17 5.86 10.07
CA ASP A 99 -15.62 7.24 9.96
C ASP A 99 -14.57 8.20 10.54
N LYS A 100 -14.92 9.49 10.59
CA LYS A 100 -14.05 10.55 11.12
C LYS A 100 -13.86 10.44 12.63
N ASP A 101 -14.81 9.91 13.38
CA ASP A 101 -14.72 9.82 14.84
C ASP A 101 -13.65 8.80 15.24
N ASP A 102 -13.47 7.74 14.46
CA ASP A 102 -12.34 6.82 14.62
C ASP A 102 -10.99 7.52 14.41
N LEU A 103 -10.88 8.43 13.44
CA LEU A 103 -9.64 9.22 13.27
C LEU A 103 -9.37 10.13 14.49
N LEU A 104 -10.42 10.75 15.05
CA LEU A 104 -10.30 11.56 16.27
C LEU A 104 -9.85 10.72 17.47
N ARG A 105 -10.45 9.55 17.68
CA ARG A 105 -10.04 8.60 18.74
C ARG A 105 -8.59 8.17 18.59
N LEU A 106 -8.14 7.90 17.37
CA LEU A 106 -6.76 7.52 17.10
C LEU A 106 -5.79 8.68 17.38
N SER A 107 -6.17 9.91 17.02
CA SER A 107 -5.43 11.13 17.35
C SER A 107 -5.27 11.29 18.86
N ASP A 108 -6.36 11.19 19.61
CA ASP A 108 -6.36 11.32 21.08
C ASP A 108 -5.51 10.23 21.74
N ALA A 109 -5.66 8.98 21.31
CA ALA A 109 -4.91 7.85 21.87
C ALA A 109 -3.41 7.89 21.57
N THR A 110 -2.99 8.54 20.46
CA THR A 110 -1.59 8.59 20.02
C THR A 110 -0.93 9.95 20.27
N GLY A 111 -1.70 10.98 20.66
CA GLY A 111 -1.24 12.36 20.77
C GLY A 111 -0.81 12.98 19.43
N ARG A 112 -1.24 12.40 18.29
CA ARG A 112 -0.84 12.86 16.95
C ARG A 112 -1.92 13.75 16.33
N THR A 113 -1.52 14.92 15.86
CA THR A 113 -2.41 15.84 15.15
C THR A 113 -2.88 15.25 13.83
N LEU A 114 -4.19 15.29 13.59
CA LEU A 114 -4.77 15.00 12.28
C LEU A 114 -4.40 16.09 11.29
N SER A 115 -3.78 15.70 10.19
CA SER A 115 -3.60 16.55 9.01
C SER A 115 -4.49 16.04 7.88
N GLY A 116 -5.00 16.96 7.07
CA GLY A 116 -5.70 16.59 5.84
C GLY A 116 -4.76 15.80 4.92
N CYS A 117 -5.30 14.82 4.20
CA CYS A 117 -4.54 14.17 3.15
C CYS A 117 -4.18 15.25 2.10
N PRO A 118 -2.91 15.47 1.76
CA PRO A 118 -2.56 16.41 0.71
C PRO A 118 -3.28 16.03 -0.58
N THR A 119 -3.83 17.02 -1.27
CA THR A 119 -4.61 16.83 -2.51
C THR A 119 -3.80 15.99 -3.49
N ARG A 120 -4.14 14.71 -3.62
CA ARG A 120 -3.57 13.85 -4.68
C ARG A 120 -4.11 14.36 -6.00
N SER A 121 -3.25 14.53 -7.01
CA SER A 121 -3.69 14.81 -8.38
C SER A 121 -4.75 13.77 -8.75
N ALA A 122 -6.00 14.22 -8.79
CA ALA A 122 -7.14 13.36 -8.96
C ALA A 122 -7.01 12.64 -10.30
N VAL A 123 -7.15 11.31 -10.26
CA VAL A 123 -7.63 10.59 -11.44
C VAL A 123 -9.04 11.12 -11.69
N SER A 124 -9.22 11.88 -12.76
CA SER A 124 -10.56 12.19 -13.25
C SER A 124 -11.31 10.88 -13.45
N PRO A 125 -12.54 10.72 -12.93
CA PRO A 125 -13.35 9.57 -13.27
C PRO A 125 -13.64 9.65 -14.77
N SER A 126 -13.09 8.71 -15.54
CA SER A 126 -13.47 8.54 -16.94
C SER A 126 -14.93 8.10 -16.99
N THR A 127 -15.75 8.94 -17.62
CA THR A 127 -17.17 8.72 -17.97
C THR A 127 -17.46 7.35 -18.55
#